data_AF-A0A7W1ETR6-F1
#
_entry.id   AF-A0A7W1ETR6-F1
#
_cell.length_a   1.000
_cell.length_b   1.000
_cell.length_c   1.000
_cell.angle_alpha   90.00
_cell.angle_beta   90.00
_cell.angle_gamma   90.00
#
_symmetry.space_group_name_H-M   'P 1'
#
loop_
_entity.id
_entity.type
_entity.pdbx_description
1 polymer ?
#
loop_
_entity_poly.entity_id
_entity_poly.type
_entity_poly.pdbx_seq_one_letter_code
_entity_poly.pdbx_strand_id
1 'polypeptide(L)'
;MKKLFFIAFIFVFATISAQNSTFIVKPGDKAPGFVLNQQNSLQSFTMPYLNSAVLLHFWSTAVPQSKVKNKAFNRLAKRYKSAIYKNVDGFELIAIAVQADKKAWIEEVKNDSLDNFINGIAQKGFADDVCKKYGVTSLPADVLIDENGYVIAINPKITMVEDMLDEKKNFLPIKKDIEGTIAHTSNKDEYIKYGKLYLFDAYYDSIATTIINGNGGFSFYDIKLNKDFILKTDNKSDIVTTDPLAVYNTLGQLIAEAKTMGNGFVFYIPSNVSYKLTEDNAENALNGSITQINVTKNLTFGLNGVGLTPKDEQTLQPILAMLQKNKELYVELTTHTDSKPGDKAALDLTTKQAKSVKDYFIKKGVAITRIKAISKGKTEPRKVCKAHTDCTDNDHKQNRRVEFLVSKN
;
A
#
# COMPACT_ATOMS: atom_id res chain seq x y z
N MET A 1 4.21 -53.48 -54.96
CA MET A 1 3.07 -52.81 -54.31
C MET A 1 3.51 -52.29 -52.93
N LYS A 2 3.90 -51.02 -52.81
CA LYS A 2 4.22 -50.39 -51.52
C LYS A 2 2.99 -49.57 -51.09
N LYS A 3 2.37 -49.93 -49.96
CA LYS A 3 1.22 -49.23 -49.39
C LYS A 3 1.70 -47.94 -48.71
N LEU A 4 1.14 -46.81 -49.13
CA LEU A 4 1.34 -45.50 -48.54
C LEU A 4 0.36 -45.35 -47.36
N PHE A 5 0.86 -45.21 -46.13
CA PHE A 5 0.03 -44.88 -44.96
C PHE A 5 0.03 -43.36 -44.77
N PHE A 6 -1.14 -42.75 -44.94
CA PHE A 6 -1.40 -41.35 -44.62
C PHE A 6 -1.73 -41.25 -43.13
N ILE A 7 -0.87 -40.61 -42.33
CA ILE A 7 -1.15 -40.29 -40.93
C ILE A 7 -1.78 -38.89 -40.91
N ALA A 8 -3.07 -38.80 -40.64
CA ALA A 8 -3.77 -37.54 -40.43
C ALA A 8 -3.48 -37.04 -39.00
N PHE A 9 -2.76 -35.92 -38.89
CA PHE A 9 -2.60 -35.19 -37.63
C PHE A 9 -3.89 -34.45 -37.30
N ILE A 10 -4.65 -34.96 -36.32
CA ILE A 10 -5.78 -34.25 -35.73
C ILE A 10 -5.21 -33.18 -34.78
N PHE A 11 -5.22 -31.92 -35.22
CA PHE A 11 -4.97 -30.78 -34.34
C PHE A 11 -6.21 -30.57 -33.45
N VAL A 12 -6.13 -31.03 -32.20
CA VAL A 12 -7.10 -30.67 -31.16
C VAL A 12 -6.79 -29.22 -30.74
N PHE A 13 -7.55 -28.28 -31.28
CA PHE A 13 -7.59 -26.92 -30.74
C PHE A 13 -8.27 -26.98 -29.36
N ALA A 14 -7.47 -27.02 -28.30
CA ALA A 14 -7.97 -26.77 -26.95
C ALA A 14 -8.38 -25.29 -26.86
N THR A 15 -9.66 -25.02 -27.01
CA THR A 15 -10.22 -23.70 -26.70
C THR A 15 -10.03 -23.46 -25.20
N ILE A 16 -9.17 -22.50 -24.84
CA ILE A 16 -9.05 -22.01 -23.48
C ILE A 16 -10.34 -21.24 -23.17
N SER A 17 -11.32 -21.92 -22.57
CA SER A 17 -12.44 -21.25 -21.93
C SER A 17 -11.88 -20.48 -20.73
N ALA A 18 -12.02 -19.15 -20.71
CA ALA A 18 -11.77 -18.36 -19.51
C ALA A 18 -12.66 -18.91 -18.38
N GLN A 19 -12.05 -19.59 -17.40
CA GLN A 19 -12.76 -19.97 -16.18
C GLN A 19 -13.08 -18.69 -15.42
N ASN A 20 -14.34 -18.26 -15.48
CA ASN A 20 -14.85 -17.19 -14.63
C ASN A 20 -14.69 -17.62 -13.16
N SER A 21 -13.75 -17.02 -12.44
CA SER A 21 -13.61 -17.21 -11.00
C SER A 21 -14.86 -16.65 -10.31
N THR A 22 -15.63 -17.54 -9.68
CA THR A 22 -16.87 -17.19 -9.00
C THR A 22 -16.58 -16.91 -7.53
N PHE A 23 -15.91 -15.79 -7.27
CA PHE A 23 -15.96 -15.20 -5.93
C PHE A 23 -17.43 -15.02 -5.54
N ILE A 24 -17.78 -15.44 -4.32
CA ILE A 24 -19.13 -15.24 -3.79
C ILE A 24 -19.32 -13.77 -3.42
N VAL A 25 -18.27 -13.16 -2.89
CA VAL A 25 -18.24 -11.73 -2.56
C VAL A 25 -17.99 -10.88 -3.81
N LYS A 26 -18.64 -9.72 -3.87
CA LYS A 26 -18.55 -8.75 -4.96
C LYS A 26 -18.26 -7.34 -4.42
N PRO A 27 -17.73 -6.43 -5.25
CA PRO A 27 -17.62 -5.03 -4.88
C PRO A 27 -18.95 -4.47 -4.35
N GLY A 28 -18.91 -3.81 -3.19
CA GLY A 28 -20.08 -3.31 -2.46
C GLY A 28 -20.60 -4.24 -1.35
N ASP A 29 -20.22 -5.52 -1.33
CA ASP A 29 -20.63 -6.44 -0.28
C ASP A 29 -19.89 -6.19 1.03
N LYS A 30 -20.51 -6.48 2.17
CA LYS A 30 -19.79 -6.57 3.44
C LYS A 30 -18.89 -7.80 3.45
N ALA A 31 -17.62 -7.59 3.70
CA ALA A 31 -16.63 -8.65 3.77
C ALA A 31 -16.90 -9.57 4.99
N PRO A 32 -16.99 -10.90 4.79
CA PRO A 32 -17.29 -11.82 5.89
C PRO A 32 -16.10 -11.96 6.84
N GLY A 33 -16.39 -12.04 8.14
CA GLY A 33 -15.39 -12.39 9.15
C GLY A 33 -14.96 -13.86 9.06
N PHE A 34 -13.73 -14.15 9.45
CA PHE A 34 -13.13 -15.49 9.36
C PHE A 34 -12.18 -15.78 10.53
N VAL A 35 -11.83 -17.05 10.69
CA VAL A 35 -10.81 -17.49 11.65
C VAL A 35 -9.66 -18.10 10.86
N LEU A 36 -8.43 -17.73 11.19
CA LEU A 36 -7.24 -18.20 10.51
C LEU A 36 -6.25 -18.81 11.50
N ASN A 37 -5.63 -19.92 11.10
CA ASN A 37 -4.54 -20.52 11.84
C ASN A 37 -3.25 -19.74 11.55
N GLN A 38 -2.72 -19.05 12.55
CA GLN A 38 -1.38 -18.47 12.50
C GLN A 38 -0.37 -19.37 13.22
N GLN A 39 0.92 -19.08 13.08
CA GLN A 39 2.03 -19.96 13.51
C GLN A 39 1.74 -20.76 14.79
N ASN A 40 1.26 -20.08 15.84
CA ASN A 40 1.00 -20.68 17.15
C ASN A 40 -0.41 -20.41 17.72
N SER A 41 -1.33 -19.80 16.97
CA SER A 41 -2.67 -19.48 17.49
C SER A 41 -3.73 -19.37 16.40
N LEU A 42 -4.98 -19.66 16.76
CA LEU A 42 -6.13 -19.29 15.95
C LEU A 42 -6.45 -17.81 16.21
N GLN A 43 -6.57 -17.01 15.15
CA GLN A 43 -6.97 -15.61 15.25
C GLN A 43 -8.25 -15.37 14.47
N SER A 44 -9.21 -14.67 15.10
CA SER A 44 -10.43 -14.22 14.44
C SER A 44 -10.24 -12.83 13.83
N PHE A 45 -10.74 -12.67 12.61
CA PHE A 45 -10.76 -11.44 11.84
C PHE A 45 -12.21 -11.08 11.57
N THR A 46 -12.59 -9.86 11.94
CA THR A 46 -13.92 -9.29 11.68
C THR A 46 -13.77 -8.00 10.89
N MET A 47 -14.76 -7.72 10.04
CA MET A 47 -14.79 -6.52 9.19
C MET A 47 -15.91 -5.60 9.67
N PRO A 48 -15.67 -4.28 9.82
CA PRO A 48 -14.42 -3.54 9.58
C PRO A 48 -13.27 -3.94 10.51
N TYR A 49 -12.06 -4.08 9.95
CA TYR A 49 -10.88 -4.48 10.70
C TYR A 49 -10.05 -3.26 11.11
N LEU A 50 -10.08 -2.93 12.40
CA LEU A 50 -9.28 -1.87 13.02
C LEU A 50 -9.37 -0.50 12.31
N ASN A 51 -10.47 -0.21 11.58
CA ASN A 51 -10.60 1.01 10.76
C ASN A 51 -9.44 1.18 9.75
N SER A 52 -8.88 0.06 9.27
CA SER A 52 -7.84 0.00 8.25
C SER A 52 -8.43 -0.52 6.94
N ALA A 53 -7.89 -0.05 5.82
CA ALA A 53 -8.08 -0.76 4.56
C ALA A 53 -7.38 -2.12 4.66
N VAL A 54 -8.00 -3.18 4.11
CA VAL A 54 -7.46 -4.55 4.18
C VAL A 54 -7.30 -5.10 2.78
N LEU A 55 -6.14 -5.69 2.50
CA LEU A 55 -5.93 -6.55 1.34
C LEU A 55 -5.79 -8.00 1.82
N LEU A 56 -6.74 -8.84 1.45
CA LEU A 56 -6.61 -10.29 1.61
C LEU A 56 -5.87 -10.84 0.40
N HIS A 57 -4.79 -11.58 0.65
CA HIS A 57 -3.99 -12.24 -0.40
C HIS A 57 -3.98 -13.76 -0.18
N PHE A 58 -4.69 -14.50 -1.03
CA PHE A 58 -4.71 -15.96 -1.01
C PHE A 58 -3.62 -16.50 -1.95
N TRP A 59 -2.74 -17.35 -1.41
CA TRP A 59 -1.56 -17.84 -2.12
C TRP A 59 -1.20 -19.27 -1.73
N SER A 60 -0.25 -19.89 -2.43
CA SER A 60 0.35 -21.17 -2.03
C SER A 60 1.79 -21.26 -2.55
N THR A 61 2.65 -21.97 -1.81
CA THR A 61 4.03 -22.25 -2.21
C THR A 61 4.11 -23.06 -3.51
N ALA A 62 3.07 -23.86 -3.80
CA ALA A 62 2.96 -24.67 -5.01
C ALA A 62 2.56 -23.87 -6.26
N VAL A 63 2.21 -22.58 -6.13
CA VAL A 63 1.76 -21.75 -7.25
C VAL A 63 2.76 -20.61 -7.49
N PRO A 64 3.66 -20.72 -8.50
CA PRO A 64 4.75 -19.77 -8.71
C PRO A 64 4.32 -18.32 -8.86
N GLN A 65 3.22 -18.07 -9.59
CA GLN A 65 2.69 -16.71 -9.78
C GLN A 65 2.27 -16.05 -8.46
N SER A 66 1.76 -16.83 -7.50
CA SER A 66 1.39 -16.30 -6.18
C SER A 66 2.61 -15.83 -5.40
N LYS A 67 3.75 -16.53 -5.51
CA LYS A 67 5.02 -16.13 -4.87
C LYS A 67 5.59 -14.84 -5.44
N VAL A 68 5.40 -14.59 -6.73
CA VAL A 68 5.76 -13.30 -7.33
C VAL A 68 4.93 -12.18 -6.70
N LYS A 69 3.62 -12.39 -6.48
CA LYS A 69 2.74 -11.41 -5.82
C LYS A 69 3.08 -11.20 -4.34
N ASN A 70 3.50 -12.22 -3.60
CA ASN A 70 3.97 -12.09 -2.21
C ASN A 70 5.01 -10.96 -2.07
N LYS A 71 6.05 -10.98 -2.93
CA LYS A 71 7.12 -9.97 -2.90
C LYS A 71 6.60 -8.56 -3.23
N ALA A 72 5.69 -8.46 -4.20
CA ALA A 72 5.08 -7.20 -4.59
C ALA A 72 4.22 -6.61 -3.45
N PHE A 73 3.33 -7.42 -2.86
CA PHE A 73 2.51 -7.00 -1.74
C PHE A 73 3.30 -6.75 -0.46
N ASN A 74 4.42 -7.44 -0.23
CA ASN A 74 5.33 -7.09 0.87
C ASN A 74 5.90 -5.67 0.72
N ARG A 75 6.36 -5.30 -0.49
CA ARG A 75 6.83 -3.93 -0.77
C ARG A 75 5.72 -2.91 -0.58
N LEU A 76 4.51 -3.20 -1.08
CA LEU A 76 3.32 -2.37 -0.89
C LEU A 76 3.02 -2.19 0.61
N ALA A 77 2.88 -3.28 1.36
CA ALA A 77 2.58 -3.24 2.79
C ALA A 77 3.65 -2.44 3.56
N LYS A 78 4.94 -2.69 3.34
CA LYS A 78 6.02 -1.92 3.98
C LYS A 78 5.93 -0.42 3.71
N ARG A 79 5.65 -0.03 2.46
CA ARG A 79 5.51 1.38 2.06
C ARG A 79 4.32 2.07 2.73
N TYR A 80 3.20 1.37 2.88
CA TYR A 80 1.95 1.95 3.34
C TYR A 80 1.65 1.72 4.83
N LYS A 81 2.40 0.84 5.52
CA LYS A 81 2.26 0.52 6.95
C LYS A 81 2.46 1.74 7.86
N SER A 82 3.41 2.59 7.53
CA SER A 82 3.74 3.80 8.32
C SER A 82 3.22 5.09 7.69
N ALA A 83 2.37 4.99 6.66
CA ALA A 83 1.80 6.18 6.02
C ALA A 83 0.80 6.88 6.94
N ILE A 84 0.73 8.21 6.81
CA ILE A 84 -0.23 9.03 7.57
C ILE A 84 -1.47 9.25 6.72
N TYR A 85 -2.54 8.59 7.11
CA TYR A 85 -3.88 8.74 6.53
C TYR A 85 -4.70 9.79 7.27
N LYS A 86 -5.69 10.38 6.58
CA LYS A 86 -6.60 11.39 7.13
C LYS A 86 -7.57 10.79 8.16
N ASN A 87 -8.34 9.79 7.74
CA ASN A 87 -9.46 9.21 8.48
C ASN A 87 -9.39 7.69 8.67
N VAL A 88 -8.35 7.06 8.11
CA VAL A 88 -8.11 5.62 8.18
C VAL A 88 -6.97 5.36 9.16
N ASP A 89 -7.08 4.28 9.94
CA ASP A 89 -6.06 3.97 10.94
C ASP A 89 -4.80 3.40 10.28
N GLY A 90 -4.94 2.62 9.21
CA GLY A 90 -3.83 2.16 8.38
C GLY A 90 -4.23 1.31 7.16
N PHE A 91 -3.26 0.55 6.67
CA PHE A 91 -3.43 -0.48 5.65
C PHE A 91 -2.88 -1.80 6.19
N GLU A 92 -3.66 -2.87 6.09
CA GLU A 92 -3.27 -4.21 6.54
C GLU A 92 -3.26 -5.20 5.37
N LEU A 93 -2.17 -5.96 5.24
CA LEU A 93 -2.08 -7.09 4.33
C LEU A 93 -2.25 -8.37 5.15
N ILE A 94 -3.27 -9.16 4.82
CA ILE A 94 -3.52 -10.47 5.42
C ILE A 94 -3.22 -11.54 4.36
N ALA A 95 -2.07 -12.20 4.47
CA ALA A 95 -1.68 -13.26 3.55
C ALA A 95 -2.14 -14.64 4.06
N ILE A 96 -2.90 -15.34 3.24
CA ILE A 96 -3.56 -16.61 3.56
C ILE A 96 -2.98 -17.70 2.67
N ALA A 97 -2.13 -18.55 3.23
CA ALA A 97 -1.58 -19.70 2.53
C ALA A 97 -2.63 -20.81 2.45
N VAL A 98 -3.12 -21.11 1.25
CA VAL A 98 -4.15 -22.12 0.98
C VAL A 98 -3.46 -23.44 0.64
N GLN A 99 -3.02 -24.15 1.68
CA GLN A 99 -2.27 -25.41 1.54
C GLN A 99 -2.26 -26.21 2.85
N ALA A 100 -2.08 -27.53 2.75
CA ALA A 100 -1.98 -28.41 3.92
C ALA A 100 -0.58 -28.38 4.58
N ASP A 101 0.47 -28.15 3.79
CA ASP A 101 1.86 -28.19 4.27
C ASP A 101 2.24 -26.91 5.02
N LYS A 102 2.18 -27.02 6.36
CA LYS A 102 2.56 -25.96 7.30
C LYS A 102 4.06 -25.68 7.28
N LYS A 103 4.92 -26.68 7.03
CA LYS A 103 6.38 -26.50 7.05
C LYS A 103 6.82 -25.67 5.85
N ALA A 104 6.36 -26.02 4.64
CA ALA A 104 6.63 -25.27 3.43
C ALA A 104 6.16 -23.81 3.53
N TRP A 105 4.99 -23.57 4.13
CA TRP A 105 4.49 -22.22 4.39
C TRP A 105 5.41 -21.41 5.31
N ILE A 106 5.80 -21.98 6.45
CA ILE A 106 6.68 -21.28 7.42
C ILE A 106 8.03 -20.92 6.80
N GLU A 107 8.59 -21.82 5.99
CA GLU A 107 9.85 -21.58 5.28
C GLU A 107 9.72 -20.44 4.27
N GLU A 108 8.68 -20.46 3.43
CA GLU A 108 8.49 -19.43 2.41
C GLU A 108 8.13 -18.06 3.02
N VAL A 109 7.39 -18.01 4.15
CA VAL A 109 7.15 -16.77 4.89
C VAL A 109 8.46 -16.09 5.30
N LYS A 110 9.48 -16.88 5.70
CA LYS A 110 10.80 -16.35 6.03
C LYS A 110 11.54 -15.90 4.76
N ASN A 111 11.52 -16.72 3.71
CA ASN A 111 12.24 -16.43 2.46
C ASN A 111 11.75 -15.14 1.79
N ASP A 112 10.43 -14.92 1.74
CA ASP A 112 9.84 -13.73 1.12
C ASP A 112 9.68 -12.55 2.11
N SER A 113 10.19 -12.68 3.34
CA SER A 113 10.08 -11.68 4.42
C SER A 113 8.63 -11.23 4.67
N LEU A 114 7.71 -12.20 4.69
CA LEU A 114 6.27 -12.01 4.94
C LEU A 114 5.95 -11.97 6.44
N ASP A 115 6.97 -12.07 7.29
CA ASP A 115 6.94 -12.01 8.75
C ASP A 115 6.52 -10.64 9.29
N ASN A 116 6.63 -9.60 8.47
CA ASN A 116 6.34 -8.22 8.86
C ASN A 116 4.84 -7.84 8.84
N PHE A 117 3.97 -8.77 8.47
CA PHE A 117 2.53 -8.58 8.39
C PHE A 117 1.76 -9.85 8.74
N ILE A 118 0.43 -9.71 8.82
CA ILE A 118 -0.45 -10.80 9.23
C ILE A 118 -0.40 -11.90 8.17
N ASN A 119 0.02 -13.09 8.59
CA ASN A 119 0.04 -14.27 7.75
C ASN A 119 -0.52 -15.47 8.49
N GLY A 120 -1.25 -16.33 7.78
CA GLY A 120 -1.79 -17.57 8.32
C GLY A 120 -2.07 -18.60 7.23
N ILE A 121 -2.51 -19.79 7.65
CA ILE A 121 -2.71 -20.94 6.79
C ILE A 121 -4.17 -21.42 6.83
N ALA A 122 -4.75 -21.59 5.65
CA ALA A 122 -6.01 -22.29 5.41
C ALA A 122 -5.67 -23.76 5.12
N GLN A 123 -5.50 -24.54 6.19
CA GLN A 123 -4.88 -25.87 6.12
C GLN A 123 -5.74 -26.90 5.39
N LYS A 124 -7.06 -26.67 5.31
CA LYS A 124 -7.99 -27.49 4.51
C LYS A 124 -8.02 -27.09 3.04
N GLY A 125 -7.09 -26.24 2.58
CA GLY A 125 -7.06 -25.71 1.22
C GLY A 125 -8.34 -24.93 0.90
N PHE A 126 -8.87 -25.08 -0.31
CA PHE A 126 -10.12 -24.41 -0.71
C PHE A 126 -11.35 -24.84 0.11
N ALA A 127 -11.27 -25.97 0.83
CA ALA A 127 -12.37 -26.43 1.69
C ALA A 127 -12.41 -25.72 3.07
N ASP A 128 -11.40 -24.89 3.37
CA ASP A 128 -11.32 -24.09 4.60
C ASP A 128 -12.42 -23.01 4.65
N ASP A 129 -12.82 -22.61 5.85
CA ASP A 129 -13.95 -21.69 6.09
C ASP A 129 -13.73 -20.34 5.40
N VAL A 130 -12.51 -19.80 5.49
CA VAL A 130 -12.16 -18.53 4.85
C VAL A 130 -12.24 -18.62 3.32
N CYS A 131 -11.80 -19.72 2.71
CA CYS A 131 -11.87 -19.90 1.26
C CYS A 131 -13.33 -20.02 0.81
N LYS A 132 -14.16 -20.77 1.54
CA LYS A 132 -15.60 -20.91 1.23
C LYS A 132 -16.35 -19.59 1.35
N LYS A 133 -16.13 -18.82 2.42
CA LYS A 133 -16.80 -17.53 2.65
C LYS A 133 -16.51 -16.50 1.56
N TYR A 134 -15.28 -16.49 1.05
CA TYR A 134 -14.88 -15.57 -0.03
C TYR A 134 -15.07 -16.17 -1.43
N GLY A 135 -15.38 -17.46 -1.56
CA GLY A 135 -15.53 -18.14 -2.86
C GLY A 135 -14.22 -18.35 -3.60
N VAL A 136 -13.12 -18.59 -2.87
CA VAL A 136 -11.79 -18.79 -3.46
C VAL A 136 -11.67 -20.23 -3.97
N THR A 137 -11.55 -20.39 -5.29
CA THR A 137 -11.40 -21.70 -5.97
C THR A 137 -10.13 -21.83 -6.81
N SER A 138 -9.36 -20.75 -6.94
CA SER A 138 -8.10 -20.70 -7.69
C SER A 138 -7.13 -19.72 -7.03
N LEU A 139 -5.84 -19.86 -7.31
CA LEU A 139 -4.78 -19.01 -6.76
C LEU A 139 -3.88 -18.45 -7.88
N PRO A 140 -3.29 -17.25 -7.71
CA PRO A 140 -3.53 -16.33 -6.59
C PRO A 140 -4.94 -15.72 -6.66
N ALA A 141 -5.44 -15.28 -5.51
CA ALA A 141 -6.74 -14.62 -5.37
C ALA A 141 -6.62 -13.48 -4.37
N ASP A 142 -7.21 -12.32 -4.66
CA ASP A 142 -7.08 -11.13 -3.83
C ASP A 142 -8.42 -10.42 -3.62
N VAL A 143 -8.60 -9.83 -2.43
CA VAL A 143 -9.81 -9.06 -2.09
C VAL A 143 -9.38 -7.77 -1.39
N LEU A 144 -9.71 -6.63 -1.99
CA LEU A 144 -9.51 -5.32 -1.38
C LEU A 144 -10.78 -4.92 -0.63
N ILE A 145 -10.61 -4.49 0.62
CA ILE A 145 -11.69 -4.13 1.54
C ILE A 145 -11.38 -2.74 2.11
N ASP A 146 -12.37 -1.87 2.20
CA ASP A 146 -12.21 -0.55 2.80
C ASP A 146 -12.23 -0.58 4.34
N GLU A 147 -11.97 0.58 4.96
CA GLU A 147 -12.00 0.77 6.41
C GLU A 147 -13.36 0.50 7.07
N ASN A 148 -14.44 0.50 6.28
CA ASN A 148 -15.81 0.25 6.72
C ASN A 148 -16.19 -1.23 6.58
N GLY A 149 -15.31 -2.06 6.02
CA GLY A 149 -15.51 -3.50 5.86
C GLY A 149 -16.24 -3.87 4.58
N TYR A 150 -16.34 -2.98 3.59
CA TYR A 150 -16.93 -3.27 2.29
C TYR A 150 -15.86 -3.68 1.28
N VAL A 151 -16.18 -4.69 0.47
CA VAL A 151 -15.33 -5.13 -0.63
C VAL A 151 -15.30 -4.04 -1.70
N ILE A 152 -14.11 -3.64 -2.10
CA ILE A 152 -13.86 -2.62 -3.12
C ILE A 152 -13.53 -3.28 -4.45
N ALA A 153 -12.72 -4.33 -4.43
CA ALA A 153 -12.30 -5.02 -5.64
C ALA A 153 -11.90 -6.47 -5.37
N ILE A 154 -12.07 -7.29 -6.40
CA ILE A 154 -11.59 -8.67 -6.47
C ILE A 154 -10.45 -8.72 -7.49
N ASN A 155 -9.34 -9.35 -7.13
CA ASN A 155 -8.11 -9.38 -7.90
C ASN A 155 -7.66 -7.99 -8.40
N PRO A 156 -7.58 -6.96 -7.52
CA PRO A 156 -7.17 -5.63 -7.92
C PRO A 156 -5.76 -5.62 -8.52
N LYS A 157 -5.54 -4.72 -9.47
CA LYS A 157 -4.17 -4.30 -9.83
C LYS A 157 -3.52 -3.61 -8.63
N ILE A 158 -2.20 -3.74 -8.49
CA ILE A 158 -1.49 -3.12 -7.36
C ILE A 158 -1.63 -1.60 -7.40
N THR A 159 -1.59 -1.01 -8.60
CA THR A 159 -1.79 0.42 -8.82
C THR A 159 -3.12 0.94 -8.27
N MET A 160 -4.21 0.18 -8.44
CA MET A 160 -5.51 0.54 -7.86
C MET A 160 -5.48 0.58 -6.33
N VAL A 161 -4.78 -0.38 -5.70
CA VAL A 161 -4.60 -0.38 -4.24
C VAL A 161 -3.80 0.84 -3.81
N GLU A 162 -2.73 1.17 -4.53
CA GLU A 162 -1.90 2.34 -4.25
C GLU A 162 -2.67 3.66 -4.40
N ASP A 163 -3.46 3.81 -5.45
CA ASP A 163 -4.27 5.00 -5.70
C ASP A 163 -5.29 5.22 -4.58
N MET A 164 -6.04 4.16 -4.23
CA MET A 164 -7.00 4.20 -3.12
C MET A 164 -6.31 4.61 -1.80
N LEU A 165 -5.14 4.06 -1.52
CA LEU A 165 -4.40 4.38 -0.30
C LEU A 165 -3.80 5.80 -0.35
N ASP A 166 -3.32 6.25 -1.50
CA ASP A 166 -2.76 7.60 -1.72
C ASP A 166 -3.84 8.68 -1.53
N GLU A 167 -5.07 8.48 -2.01
CA GLU A 167 -6.19 9.39 -1.81
C GLU A 167 -6.55 9.58 -0.32
N LYS A 168 -6.34 8.53 0.48
CA LYS A 168 -6.59 8.53 1.92
C LYS A 168 -5.45 9.19 2.71
N LYS A 169 -4.30 9.46 2.09
CA LYS A 169 -3.16 10.12 2.77
C LYS A 169 -3.42 11.59 3.04
N ASN A 170 -2.73 12.11 4.05
CA ASN A 170 -2.68 13.55 4.30
C ASN A 170 -1.91 14.30 3.21
N PHE A 171 -0.91 13.66 2.62
CA PHE A 171 -0.14 14.18 1.50
C PHE A 171 -0.38 13.31 0.28
N LEU A 172 -0.88 13.94 -0.78
CA LEU A 172 -0.91 13.29 -2.08
C LEU A 172 0.53 13.08 -2.56
N PRO A 173 0.82 11.97 -3.24
CA PRO A 173 2.12 11.77 -3.87
C PRO A 173 2.37 12.93 -4.83
N ILE A 174 3.59 13.49 -4.79
CA ILE A 174 3.98 14.53 -5.72
C ILE A 174 4.11 13.89 -7.09
N LYS A 175 3.37 14.46 -8.04
CA LYS A 175 3.40 14.09 -9.43
C LYS A 175 4.10 15.17 -10.23
N LYS A 176 4.99 14.75 -11.10
CA LYS A 176 5.76 15.62 -11.99
C LYS A 176 5.93 14.92 -13.32
N ASP A 177 6.14 15.72 -14.35
CA ASP A 177 6.57 15.20 -15.62
C ASP A 177 8.01 14.71 -15.49
N ILE A 178 8.30 13.57 -16.10
CA ILE A 178 9.66 13.05 -16.22
C ILE A 178 10.10 13.11 -17.67
N GLU A 179 11.32 13.59 -17.86
CA GLU A 179 11.95 13.80 -19.15
C GLU A 179 13.43 13.45 -19.09
N GLY A 180 13.96 13.05 -20.24
CA GLY A 180 15.34 12.67 -20.37
C GLY A 180 15.64 12.19 -21.76
N THR A 181 16.85 11.67 -21.91
CA THR A 181 17.39 11.20 -23.18
C THR A 181 17.94 9.80 -23.02
N ILE A 182 17.72 8.94 -24.01
CA ILE A 182 18.33 7.61 -24.07
C ILE A 182 19.44 7.61 -25.11
N ALA A 183 20.66 7.33 -24.66
CA ALA A 183 21.87 7.34 -25.47
C ALA A 183 22.78 6.17 -25.09
N HIS A 184 23.85 5.98 -25.85
CA HIS A 184 24.93 5.07 -25.53
C HIS A 184 25.72 5.54 -24.30
N THR A 185 26.09 4.61 -23.41
CA THR A 185 26.80 4.93 -22.16
C THR A 185 28.17 5.55 -22.43
N SER A 186 28.90 5.07 -23.44
CA SER A 186 30.20 5.63 -23.81
C SER A 186 30.11 6.99 -24.51
N ASN A 187 28.98 7.29 -25.16
CA ASN A 187 28.76 8.53 -25.88
C ASN A 187 27.31 9.01 -25.78
N LYS A 188 27.09 10.03 -24.94
CA LYS A 188 25.78 10.65 -24.71
C LYS A 188 25.19 11.37 -25.93
N ASP A 189 25.94 11.53 -27.02
CA ASP A 189 25.47 12.17 -28.26
C ASP A 189 25.01 11.12 -29.30
N GLU A 190 25.19 9.83 -29.02
CA GLU A 190 24.73 8.73 -29.85
C GLU A 190 23.40 8.17 -29.30
N TYR A 191 22.29 8.60 -29.90
CA TYR A 191 20.94 8.34 -29.41
C TYR A 191 20.23 7.18 -30.11
N ILE A 192 19.35 6.52 -29.37
CA ILE A 192 18.31 5.68 -29.97
C ILE A 192 17.17 6.56 -30.47
N LYS A 193 16.66 6.30 -31.67
CA LYS A 193 15.64 7.14 -32.31
C LYS A 193 14.36 6.35 -32.57
N TYR A 194 13.21 6.99 -32.34
CA TYR A 194 11.88 6.50 -32.73
C TYR A 194 11.48 5.13 -32.13
N GLY A 195 12.14 4.72 -31.04
CA GLY A 195 11.76 3.53 -30.27
C GLY A 195 10.52 3.77 -29.41
N LYS A 196 9.71 2.73 -29.18
CA LYS A 196 8.64 2.78 -28.16
C LYS A 196 9.27 2.63 -26.78
N LEU A 197 8.96 3.54 -25.87
CA LEU A 197 9.40 3.50 -24.49
C LEU A 197 8.19 3.29 -23.58
N TYR A 198 8.24 2.25 -22.76
CA TYR A 198 7.20 1.88 -21.82
C TYR A 198 7.66 2.25 -20.42
N LEU A 199 6.77 2.86 -19.65
CA LEU A 199 6.95 3.12 -18.23
C LEU A 199 6.14 2.08 -17.44
N PHE A 200 6.82 1.40 -16.54
CA PHE A 200 6.25 0.44 -15.60
C PHE A 200 6.53 0.89 -14.18
N ASP A 201 5.69 0.46 -13.24
CA ASP A 201 6.02 0.59 -11.82
C ASP A 201 7.07 -0.43 -11.37
N ALA A 202 7.43 -0.40 -10.08
CA ALA A 202 8.32 -1.37 -9.44
C ALA A 202 7.80 -2.83 -9.41
N TYR A 203 6.61 -3.09 -9.95
CA TYR A 203 5.96 -4.40 -10.01
C TYR A 203 5.80 -4.90 -11.45
N TYR A 204 6.29 -4.15 -12.44
CA TYR A 204 6.10 -4.42 -13.87
C TYR A 204 4.65 -4.24 -14.36
N ASP A 205 3.80 -3.53 -13.62
CA ASP A 205 2.51 -3.08 -14.14
C ASP A 205 2.74 -1.85 -15.02
N SER A 206 2.12 -1.84 -16.21
CA SER A 206 2.26 -0.73 -17.15
C SER A 206 1.58 0.53 -16.63
N ILE A 207 2.34 1.63 -16.59
CA ILE A 207 1.86 2.97 -16.23
C ILE A 207 1.50 3.74 -17.50
N ALA A 208 2.46 3.87 -18.42
CA ALA A 208 2.32 4.70 -19.61
C ALA A 208 3.24 4.22 -20.74
N THR A 209 3.07 4.79 -21.93
CA THR A 209 3.94 4.54 -23.09
C THR A 209 4.15 5.84 -23.85
N THR A 210 5.35 6.06 -24.35
CA THR A 210 5.73 7.21 -25.18
C THR A 210 6.64 6.76 -26.33
N ILE A 211 7.05 7.70 -27.19
CA ILE A 211 7.97 7.47 -28.29
C ILE A 211 9.24 8.29 -28.03
N ILE A 212 10.39 7.66 -28.22
CA ILE A 212 11.69 8.34 -28.20
C ILE A 212 11.80 9.19 -29.47
N ASN A 213 12.04 10.49 -29.34
CA ASN A 213 12.11 11.39 -30.49
C ASN A 213 13.42 11.23 -31.29
N GLY A 214 13.60 12.03 -32.35
CA GLY A 214 14.78 11.96 -33.23
C GLY A 214 16.12 12.31 -32.56
N ASN A 215 16.08 12.90 -31.37
CA ASN A 215 17.24 13.30 -30.57
C ASN A 215 17.41 12.42 -29.32
N GLY A 216 16.76 11.25 -29.26
CA GLY A 216 16.81 10.37 -28.10
C GLY A 216 15.94 10.78 -26.92
N GLY A 217 15.25 11.91 -27.01
CA GLY A 217 14.46 12.47 -25.92
C GLY A 217 13.13 11.73 -25.70
N PHE A 218 12.67 11.69 -24.46
CA PHE A 218 11.36 11.17 -24.08
C PHE A 218 10.72 12.05 -23.00
N SER A 219 9.39 11.97 -22.89
CA SER A 219 8.63 12.59 -21.81
C SER A 219 7.48 11.69 -21.39
N PHE A 220 7.25 11.59 -20.08
CA PHE A 220 6.03 11.06 -19.47
C PHE A 220 5.44 12.11 -18.55
N TYR A 221 4.12 12.19 -18.50
CA TYR A 221 3.41 13.23 -17.78
C TYR A 221 2.77 12.70 -16.50
N ASP A 222 2.70 13.54 -15.47
CA ASP A 222 1.98 13.26 -14.22
C ASP A 222 2.47 12.00 -13.46
N ILE A 223 3.79 11.77 -13.41
CA ILE A 223 4.41 10.59 -12.81
C ILE A 223 4.66 10.78 -11.32
N LYS A 224 4.24 9.79 -10.52
CA LYS A 224 4.48 9.73 -9.07
C LYS A 224 5.97 9.47 -8.77
N LEU A 225 6.69 10.47 -8.26
CA LEU A 225 8.14 10.38 -8.02
C LEU A 225 8.54 9.62 -6.75
N ASN A 226 7.61 9.38 -5.83
CA ASN A 226 7.91 8.70 -4.56
C ASN A 226 7.99 7.16 -4.68
N LYS A 227 8.20 6.63 -5.89
CA LYS A 227 8.21 5.20 -6.19
C LYS A 227 9.29 4.91 -7.23
N ASP A 228 9.91 3.75 -7.08
CA ASP A 228 10.79 3.24 -8.13
C ASP A 228 9.93 2.94 -9.36
N PHE A 229 10.48 3.19 -10.54
CA PHE A 229 9.85 2.84 -11.79
C PHE A 229 10.86 2.25 -12.76
N ILE A 230 10.34 1.62 -13.80
CA ILE A 230 11.12 0.90 -14.78
C ILE A 230 10.78 1.48 -16.16
N LEU A 231 11.80 1.90 -16.88
CA LEU A 231 11.68 2.21 -18.30
C LEU A 231 12.09 0.97 -19.09
N LYS A 232 11.33 0.63 -20.11
CA LYS A 232 11.66 -0.47 -21.02
C LYS A 232 11.48 -0.02 -22.45
N THR A 233 12.44 -0.37 -23.31
CA THR A 233 12.31 -0.22 -24.75
C THR A 233 12.56 -1.56 -25.43
N ASP A 234 11.76 -1.86 -26.46
CA ASP A 234 11.93 -3.06 -27.26
C ASP A 234 13.07 -2.83 -28.26
N ASN A 235 13.93 -3.83 -28.45
CA ASN A 235 14.97 -3.82 -29.46
C ASN A 235 14.41 -4.29 -30.81
N LYS A 236 13.56 -3.46 -31.43
CA LYS A 236 12.94 -3.79 -32.73
C LYS A 236 13.89 -3.68 -33.91
N SER A 237 15.05 -3.08 -33.70
CA SER A 237 16.04 -2.73 -34.71
C SER A 237 17.28 -3.63 -34.68
N ASP A 238 17.26 -4.73 -33.92
CA ASP A 238 18.44 -5.57 -33.67
C ASP A 238 19.68 -4.74 -33.31
N ILE A 239 19.51 -3.77 -32.41
CA ILE A 239 20.60 -3.00 -31.81
C ILE A 239 21.47 -4.01 -31.05
N VAL A 240 22.50 -4.53 -31.73
CA VAL A 240 23.57 -5.32 -31.15
C VAL A 240 24.64 -4.32 -30.75
N THR A 241 24.54 -3.83 -29.51
CA THR A 241 25.52 -2.89 -28.97
C THR A 241 26.34 -3.56 -27.90
N THR A 242 27.67 -3.53 -28.06
CA THR A 242 28.62 -3.87 -26.99
C THR A 242 28.68 -2.76 -25.93
N ASP A 243 28.22 -1.56 -26.27
CA ASP A 243 28.11 -0.42 -25.37
C ASP A 243 26.68 -0.35 -24.80
N PRO A 244 26.49 -0.45 -23.48
CA PRO A 244 25.18 -0.34 -22.86
C PRO A 244 24.48 0.98 -23.23
N LEU A 245 23.15 0.97 -23.18
CA LEU A 245 22.37 2.19 -23.25
C LEU A 245 22.22 2.78 -21.85
N ALA A 246 22.01 4.09 -21.77
CA ALA A 246 21.75 4.79 -20.52
C ALA A 246 20.69 5.89 -20.68
N VAL A 247 20.03 6.19 -19.57
CA VAL A 247 19.13 7.34 -19.41
C VAL A 247 19.94 8.51 -18.84
N TYR A 248 19.82 9.66 -19.49
CA TYR A 248 20.37 10.93 -19.05
C TYR A 248 19.25 11.91 -18.75
N ASN A 249 19.46 12.81 -17.78
CA ASN A 249 18.53 13.91 -17.54
C ASN A 249 18.75 15.07 -18.52
N THR A 250 17.95 16.13 -18.36
CA THR A 250 18.03 17.35 -19.19
C THR A 250 19.34 18.11 -19.05
N LEU A 251 20.10 17.87 -17.99
CA LEU A 251 21.46 18.42 -17.79
C LEU A 251 22.56 17.53 -18.41
N GLY A 252 22.20 16.39 -19.01
CA GLY A 252 23.14 15.44 -19.59
C GLY A 252 23.89 14.58 -18.56
N GLN A 253 23.38 14.48 -17.34
CA GLN A 253 23.91 13.62 -16.28
C GLN A 253 23.34 12.21 -16.41
N LEU A 254 24.20 11.19 -16.29
CA LEU A 254 23.80 9.78 -16.29
C LEU A 254 22.93 9.46 -15.07
N ILE A 255 21.74 8.90 -15.30
CA ILE A 255 20.80 8.51 -14.25
C ILE A 255 20.79 6.99 -14.03
N ALA A 256 20.72 6.21 -15.11
CA ALA A 256 20.69 4.76 -15.04
C ALA A 256 21.17 4.10 -16.33
N GLU A 257 21.94 3.02 -16.20
CA GLU A 257 22.31 2.16 -17.31
C GLU A 257 21.26 1.06 -17.55
N ALA A 258 21.14 0.64 -18.80
CA ALA A 258 20.27 -0.43 -19.24
C ALA A 258 20.79 -1.79 -18.79
N LYS A 259 19.87 -2.69 -18.47
CA LYS A 259 20.09 -4.13 -18.49
C LYS A 259 19.38 -4.75 -19.68
N THR A 260 20.07 -5.64 -20.38
CA THR A 260 19.47 -6.43 -21.46
C THR A 260 18.54 -7.49 -20.88
N MET A 261 17.28 -7.51 -21.29
CA MET A 261 16.29 -8.51 -20.87
C MET A 261 15.44 -8.94 -22.06
N GLY A 262 15.61 -10.18 -22.50
CA GLY A 262 14.96 -10.69 -23.72
C GLY A 262 15.44 -9.93 -24.96
N ASN A 263 14.50 -9.46 -25.78
CA ASN A 263 14.78 -8.63 -26.96
C ASN A 263 14.71 -7.13 -26.67
N GLY A 264 15.09 -6.67 -25.48
CA GLY A 264 14.93 -5.26 -25.11
C GLY A 264 15.87 -4.81 -24.00
N PHE A 265 15.74 -3.53 -23.69
CA PHE A 265 16.56 -2.83 -22.68
C PHE A 265 15.67 -2.32 -21.55
N VAL A 266 16.13 -2.52 -20.32
CA VAL A 266 15.38 -2.18 -19.10
C VAL A 266 16.24 -1.26 -18.22
N PHE A 267 15.71 -0.10 -17.89
CA PHE A 267 16.33 0.88 -16.99
C PHE A 267 15.55 0.91 -15.68
N TYR A 268 16.24 0.63 -14.57
CA TYR A 268 15.64 0.71 -13.24
C TYR A 268 15.93 2.10 -12.69
N ILE A 269 14.88 2.86 -12.39
CA ILE A 269 14.98 4.21 -11.83
C ILE A 269 14.51 4.16 -10.37
N PRO A 270 15.45 4.17 -9.41
CA PRO A 270 15.11 4.28 -7.99
C PRO A 270 14.40 5.60 -7.66
N SER A 271 13.46 5.53 -6.72
CA SER A 271 12.71 6.69 -6.22
C SER A 271 13.60 7.83 -5.72
N ASN A 272 14.75 7.52 -5.11
CA ASN A 272 15.70 8.52 -4.60
C ASN A 272 16.53 9.22 -5.69
N VAL A 273 16.40 8.86 -6.96
CA VAL A 273 17.02 9.59 -8.09
C VAL A 273 16.00 10.01 -9.15
N SER A 274 14.75 9.58 -9.02
CA SER A 274 13.65 9.90 -9.95
C SER A 274 13.46 11.41 -10.17
N TYR A 275 13.64 12.22 -9.12
CA TYR A 275 13.54 13.68 -9.18
C TYR A 275 14.58 14.31 -10.11
N LYS A 276 15.67 13.61 -10.44
CA LYS A 276 16.65 14.10 -11.41
C LYS A 276 16.15 14.00 -12.85
N LEU A 277 15.02 13.37 -13.09
CA LEU A 277 14.38 13.32 -14.40
C LEU A 277 13.25 14.36 -14.52
N THR A 278 13.11 15.30 -13.58
CA THR A 278 12.17 16.41 -13.72
C THR A 278 12.85 17.62 -14.36
N GLU A 279 12.06 18.53 -14.92
CA GLU A 279 12.53 19.81 -15.49
C GLU A 279 13.44 20.58 -14.52
N ASP A 280 13.01 20.70 -13.25
CA ASP A 280 13.73 21.43 -12.20
C ASP A 280 14.93 20.67 -11.61
N ASN A 281 15.07 19.36 -11.87
CA ASN A 281 16.05 18.46 -11.27
C ASN A 281 16.12 18.55 -9.72
N ALA A 282 15.08 19.09 -9.08
CA ALA A 282 15.13 19.52 -7.70
C ALA A 282 14.52 18.46 -6.78
N GLU A 283 15.29 18.04 -5.78
CA GLU A 283 14.84 17.10 -4.74
C GLU A 283 13.68 17.66 -3.89
N ASN A 284 13.40 18.96 -4.01
CA ASN A 284 12.33 19.68 -3.30
C ASN A 284 10.95 19.02 -3.47
N ALA A 285 10.73 18.29 -4.56
CA ALA A 285 9.52 17.49 -4.81
C ALA A 285 9.37 16.25 -3.90
N LEU A 286 10.38 15.88 -3.12
CA LEU A 286 10.30 14.82 -2.11
C LEU A 286 10.22 15.36 -0.68
N ASN A 287 10.53 16.66 -0.52
CA ASN A 287 10.49 17.41 0.72
C ASN A 287 9.23 18.26 0.80
N GLY A 288 8.04 17.67 0.59
CA GLY A 288 6.77 18.38 0.79
C GLY A 288 6.83 19.10 2.13
N SER A 289 6.89 20.44 2.11
CA SER A 289 6.97 21.25 3.32
C SER A 289 5.71 20.96 4.12
N ILE A 290 5.87 20.25 5.23
CA ILE A 290 4.80 19.99 6.19
C ILE A 290 4.43 21.35 6.78
N THR A 291 3.48 22.05 6.17
CA THR A 291 2.89 23.27 6.74
C THR A 291 1.95 22.85 7.86
N GLN A 292 1.07 21.88 7.58
CA GLN A 292 0.08 21.36 8.52
C GLN A 292 -0.44 19.97 8.11
N ILE A 293 -0.69 19.09 9.08
CA ILE A 293 -1.26 17.75 8.91
C ILE A 293 -2.37 17.59 9.93
N ASN A 294 -3.55 17.20 9.47
CA ASN A 294 -4.68 16.86 10.33
C ASN A 294 -4.94 15.36 10.28
N VAL A 295 -4.79 14.66 11.40
CA VAL A 295 -5.00 13.22 11.52
C VAL A 295 -6.11 12.96 12.52
N THR A 296 -7.10 12.14 12.17
CA THR A 296 -8.06 11.62 13.17
C THR A 296 -7.80 10.14 13.38
N LYS A 297 -7.67 9.71 14.64
CA LYS A 297 -7.49 8.31 15.03
C LYS A 297 -8.53 7.89 16.06
N ASN A 298 -8.96 6.63 15.97
CA ASN A 298 -9.82 6.02 16.96
C ASN A 298 -8.98 5.16 17.90
N LEU A 299 -8.66 5.70 19.08
CA LEU A 299 -7.94 4.95 20.11
C LEU A 299 -8.95 4.20 20.99
N THR A 300 -8.64 2.96 21.31
CA THR A 300 -9.53 2.06 22.06
C THR A 300 -9.46 2.34 23.56
N PHE A 301 -8.26 2.62 24.07
CA PHE A 301 -7.94 2.75 25.49
C PHE A 301 -8.32 1.51 26.34
N GLY A 302 -7.32 0.91 26.99
CA GLY A 302 -7.44 -0.29 27.80
C GLY A 302 -7.99 -0.04 29.20
N LEU A 303 -7.35 -0.62 30.23
CA LEU A 303 -7.79 -0.58 31.63
C LEU A 303 -8.24 0.83 32.06
N ASN A 304 -9.42 0.89 32.66
CA ASN A 304 -10.13 2.11 33.11
C ASN A 304 -10.47 3.14 32.01
N GLY A 305 -10.39 2.77 30.73
CA GLY A 305 -10.73 3.63 29.59
C GLY A 305 -9.71 4.73 29.30
N VAL A 306 -8.52 4.66 29.92
CA VAL A 306 -7.49 5.72 29.85
C VAL A 306 -6.10 5.22 29.47
N GLY A 307 -5.75 3.97 29.78
CA GLY A 307 -4.42 3.42 29.43
C GLY A 307 -4.31 3.12 27.93
N LEU A 308 -3.19 3.39 27.29
CA LEU A 308 -3.00 2.97 25.89
C LEU A 308 -2.82 1.45 25.81
N THR A 309 -3.52 0.82 24.88
CA THR A 309 -3.28 -0.58 24.52
C THR A 309 -2.08 -0.71 23.57
N PRO A 310 -1.48 -1.91 23.41
CA PRO A 310 -0.47 -2.12 22.36
C PRO A 310 -0.93 -1.72 20.96
N LYS A 311 -2.24 -1.89 20.67
CA LYS A 311 -2.86 -1.44 19.42
C LYS A 311 -2.89 0.08 19.30
N ASP A 312 -3.21 0.78 20.39
CA ASP A 312 -3.20 2.25 20.39
C ASP A 312 -1.78 2.77 20.16
N GLU A 313 -0.78 2.14 20.78
CA GLU A 313 0.63 2.47 20.52
C GLU A 313 1.02 2.28 19.05
N GLN A 314 0.58 1.18 18.42
CA GLN A 314 0.79 0.93 16.99
C GLN A 314 0.12 2.01 16.13
N THR A 315 -1.10 2.41 16.49
CA THR A 315 -1.87 3.46 15.80
C THR A 315 -1.16 4.82 15.86
N LEU A 316 -0.44 5.09 16.95
CA LEU A 316 0.32 6.32 17.18
C LEU A 316 1.71 6.33 16.53
N GLN A 317 2.25 5.16 16.13
CA GLN A 317 3.61 5.05 15.56
C GLN A 317 3.87 5.97 14.36
N PRO A 318 2.97 6.11 13.36
CA PRO A 318 3.23 6.99 12.21
C PRO A 318 3.43 8.46 12.62
N ILE A 319 2.62 8.95 13.57
CA ILE A 319 2.72 10.32 14.09
C ILE A 319 4.03 10.48 14.88
N LEU A 320 4.36 9.51 15.73
CA LEU A 320 5.60 9.51 16.50
C LEU A 320 6.84 9.54 15.59
N ALA A 321 6.90 8.66 14.58
CA ALA A 321 8.02 8.58 13.65
C ALA A 321 8.24 9.90 12.92
N MET A 322 7.16 10.60 12.54
CA MET A 322 7.22 11.92 11.93
C MET A 322 7.80 12.98 12.87
N LEU A 323 7.33 13.04 14.12
CA LEU A 323 7.82 13.98 15.13
C LEU A 323 9.29 13.70 15.52
N GLN A 324 9.70 12.44 15.46
CA GLN A 324 11.08 12.04 15.72
C GLN A 324 12.01 12.40 14.57
N LYS A 325 11.59 12.16 13.33
CA LYS A 325 12.35 12.48 12.10
C LYS A 325 12.48 13.98 11.88
N ASN A 326 11.45 14.75 12.23
CA ASN A 326 11.43 16.21 12.03
C ASN A 326 11.35 16.92 13.37
N LYS A 327 12.48 17.44 13.86
CA LYS A 327 12.56 18.06 15.20
C LYS A 327 11.85 19.41 15.31
N GLU A 328 11.56 20.07 14.20
CA GLU A 328 10.84 21.36 14.13
C GLU A 328 9.31 21.22 14.22
N LEU A 329 8.75 20.01 14.10
CA LEU A 329 7.30 19.83 14.10
C LEU A 329 6.71 19.86 15.52
N TYR A 330 5.52 20.39 15.66
CA TYR A 330 4.72 20.40 16.89
C TYR A 330 3.50 19.53 16.68
N VAL A 331 2.94 19.01 17.77
CA VAL A 331 1.67 18.28 17.74
C VAL A 331 0.71 18.85 18.76
N GLU A 332 -0.49 19.22 18.31
CA GLU A 332 -1.65 19.42 19.15
C GLU A 332 -2.53 18.17 19.06
N LEU A 333 -2.87 17.57 20.19
CA LEU A 333 -3.80 16.44 20.26
C LEU A 333 -5.07 16.84 21.01
N THR A 334 -6.22 16.55 20.42
CA THR A 334 -7.54 16.89 20.95
C THR A 334 -8.35 15.62 21.13
N THR A 335 -8.83 15.40 22.36
CA THR A 335 -9.61 14.19 22.71
C THR A 335 -11.09 14.50 22.84
N HIS A 336 -11.90 13.62 22.24
CA HIS A 336 -13.37 13.69 22.23
C HIS A 336 -13.96 12.35 22.70
N THR A 337 -15.12 12.41 23.33
CA THR A 337 -15.93 11.24 23.67
C THR A 337 -17.33 11.33 23.05
N ASP A 338 -18.09 10.25 23.11
CA ASP A 338 -19.47 10.23 22.62
C ASP A 338 -20.45 10.90 23.60
N SER A 339 -21.74 10.88 23.26
CA SER A 339 -22.74 11.55 24.06
C SER A 339 -23.05 10.83 25.38
N LYS A 340 -22.58 9.59 25.61
CA LYS A 340 -22.99 8.73 26.73
C LYS A 340 -22.59 9.27 28.11
N PRO A 341 -21.37 9.79 28.35
CA PRO A 341 -21.01 10.32 29.65
C PRO A 341 -21.67 11.68 29.93
N GLY A 342 -21.95 11.96 31.22
CA GLY A 342 -22.31 13.32 31.66
C GLY A 342 -21.16 14.30 31.46
N ASP A 343 -21.44 15.60 31.34
CA ASP A 343 -20.48 16.61 30.86
C ASP A 343 -19.16 16.64 31.64
N LYS A 344 -19.25 16.64 32.97
CA LYS A 344 -18.08 16.57 33.85
C LYS A 344 -17.29 15.28 33.67
N ALA A 345 -17.98 14.13 33.64
CA ALA A 345 -17.34 12.83 33.43
C ALA A 345 -16.70 12.72 32.04
N ALA A 346 -17.31 13.30 31.01
CA ALA A 346 -16.79 13.36 29.65
C ALA A 346 -15.47 14.18 29.61
N LEU A 347 -15.45 15.35 30.24
CA LEU A 347 -14.26 16.18 30.31
C LEU A 347 -13.14 15.52 31.13
N ASP A 348 -13.47 14.90 32.27
CA ASP A 348 -12.51 14.17 33.11
C ASP A 348 -11.89 12.98 32.35
N LEU A 349 -12.71 12.20 31.65
CA LEU A 349 -12.26 11.06 30.84
C LEU A 349 -11.31 11.51 29.73
N THR A 350 -11.74 12.48 28.92
CA THR A 350 -10.95 12.97 27.78
C THR A 350 -9.66 13.65 28.26
N THR A 351 -9.66 14.36 29.38
CA THR A 351 -8.45 14.92 29.99
C THR A 351 -7.43 13.83 30.37
N LYS A 352 -7.90 12.74 30.99
CA LYS A 352 -7.02 11.60 31.32
C LYS A 352 -6.47 10.92 30.07
N GLN A 353 -7.31 10.73 29.05
CA GLN A 353 -6.89 10.15 27.76
C GLN A 353 -5.84 11.03 27.05
N ALA A 354 -6.06 12.35 27.02
CA ALA A 354 -5.13 13.30 26.43
C ALA A 354 -3.77 13.26 27.14
N LYS A 355 -3.78 13.13 28.47
CA LYS A 355 -2.57 12.94 29.27
C LYS A 355 -1.86 11.63 28.90
N SER A 356 -2.56 10.51 28.78
CA SER A 356 -1.96 9.23 28.40
C SER A 356 -1.24 9.28 27.04
N VAL A 357 -1.86 9.92 26.05
CA VAL A 357 -1.25 10.10 24.72
C VAL A 357 -0.03 11.03 24.77
N LYS A 358 -0.13 12.14 25.52
CA LYS A 358 0.99 13.07 25.73
C LYS A 358 2.18 12.38 26.40
N ASP A 359 1.94 11.68 27.51
CA ASP A 359 2.96 10.96 28.27
C ASP A 359 3.64 9.89 27.42
N TYR A 360 2.87 9.22 26.55
CA TYR A 360 3.41 8.25 25.60
C TYR A 360 4.41 8.88 24.64
N PHE A 361 4.07 10.01 23.99
CA PHE A 361 5.00 10.71 23.10
C PHE A 361 6.25 11.21 23.83
N ILE A 362 6.09 11.72 25.06
CA ILE A 362 7.23 12.13 25.90
C ILE A 362 8.14 10.94 26.19
N LYS A 363 7.57 9.81 26.65
CA LYS A 363 8.30 8.57 26.93
C LYS A 363 9.05 8.05 25.69
N LYS A 364 8.52 8.30 24.49
CA LYS A 364 9.15 7.93 23.21
C LYS A 364 10.11 9.01 22.66
N GLY A 365 10.44 10.03 23.44
CA GLY A 365 11.50 11.00 23.13
C GLY A 365 11.05 12.25 22.36
N VAL A 366 9.75 12.58 22.35
CA VAL A 366 9.27 13.87 21.84
C VAL A 366 9.30 14.89 22.99
N ALA A 367 9.93 16.05 22.77
CA ALA A 367 10.05 17.08 23.80
C ALA A 367 8.67 17.60 24.25
N ILE A 368 8.49 17.81 25.55
CA ILE A 368 7.21 18.27 26.13
C ILE A 368 6.72 19.60 25.53
N THR A 369 7.65 20.49 25.18
CA THR A 369 7.39 21.79 24.55
C THR A 369 6.80 21.67 23.15
N ARG A 370 6.91 20.50 22.52
CA ARG A 370 6.37 20.21 21.18
C ARG A 370 4.99 19.56 21.22
N ILE A 371 4.41 19.34 22.39
CA ILE A 371 3.15 18.61 22.56
C ILE A 371 2.13 19.46 23.33
N LYS A 372 1.07 19.87 22.65
CA LYS A 372 -0.12 20.49 23.24
C LYS A 372 -1.24 19.46 23.34
N ALA A 373 -1.91 19.39 24.50
CA ALA A 373 -2.98 18.44 24.75
C ALA A 373 -4.25 19.19 25.15
N ILE A 374 -5.35 18.90 24.46
CA ILE A 374 -6.67 19.52 24.64
C ILE A 374 -7.70 18.41 24.89
N SER A 375 -8.63 18.68 25.80
CA SER A 375 -9.80 17.85 26.07
C SER A 375 -11.07 18.63 25.77
N LYS A 376 -11.99 18.01 25.02
CA LYS A 376 -13.26 18.62 24.62
C LYS A 376 -14.47 17.91 25.22
N GLY A 377 -14.28 16.77 25.90
CA GLY A 377 -15.41 15.96 26.34
C GLY A 377 -16.30 15.61 25.15
N LYS A 378 -17.59 15.94 25.22
CA LYS A 378 -18.59 15.69 24.16
C LYS A 378 -19.10 16.96 23.47
N THR A 379 -18.41 18.09 23.62
CA THR A 379 -18.91 19.41 23.18
C THR A 379 -18.83 19.64 21.67
N GLU A 380 -18.00 18.86 20.96
CA GLU A 380 -17.82 18.96 19.50
C GLU A 380 -18.10 17.60 18.81
N PRO A 381 -19.36 17.13 18.81
CA PRO A 381 -19.74 15.87 18.18
C PRO A 381 -19.72 16.00 16.64
N ARG A 382 -19.19 14.98 15.96
CA ARG A 382 -19.33 14.85 14.49
C ARG A 382 -20.71 14.36 14.10
N LYS A 383 -21.32 13.53 14.96
CA LYS A 383 -22.69 13.04 14.84
C LYS A 383 -23.49 13.53 16.03
N VAL A 384 -24.46 14.39 15.77
CA VAL A 384 -25.31 14.98 16.82
C VAL A 384 -26.30 13.93 17.31
N CYS A 385 -26.18 13.54 18.58
CA CYS A 385 -27.09 12.61 19.26
C CYS A 385 -27.86 13.40 20.34
N LYS A 386 -29.17 13.63 20.16
CA LYS A 386 -29.96 14.41 21.12
C LYS A 386 -30.26 13.60 22.38
N ALA A 387 -30.58 12.32 22.23
CA ALA A 387 -30.59 11.30 23.28
C ALA A 387 -29.55 10.20 22.98
N HIS A 388 -29.13 9.45 24.01
CA HIS A 388 -28.15 8.36 23.83
C HIS A 388 -28.62 7.28 22.86
N THR A 389 -29.94 7.09 22.73
CA THR A 389 -30.62 6.13 21.86
C THR A 389 -30.67 6.53 20.40
N ASP A 390 -30.40 7.80 20.08
CA ASP A 390 -30.60 8.34 18.73
C ASP A 390 -29.44 8.03 17.76
N CYS A 391 -28.33 7.50 18.29
CA CYS A 391 -27.11 7.26 17.55
C CYS A 391 -26.78 5.77 17.53
N THR A 392 -26.40 5.29 16.36
CA THR A 392 -25.88 3.93 16.21
C THR A 392 -24.53 3.80 16.91
N ASP A 393 -24.09 2.57 17.19
CA ASP A 393 -22.75 2.34 17.73
C ASP A 393 -21.64 2.90 16.81
N ASN A 394 -21.90 2.95 15.49
CA ASN A 394 -20.99 3.56 14.54
C ASN A 394 -20.93 5.09 14.68
N ASP A 395 -22.08 5.75 14.90
CA ASP A 395 -22.11 7.21 15.16
C ASP A 395 -21.38 7.56 16.45
N HIS A 396 -21.60 6.79 17.51
CA HIS A 396 -20.87 6.95 18.76
C HIS A 396 -19.36 6.70 18.56
N LYS A 397 -18.98 5.73 17.73
CA LYS A 397 -17.57 5.47 17.38
C LYS A 397 -16.95 6.65 16.63
N GLN A 398 -17.68 7.33 15.74
CA GLN A 398 -17.18 8.53 15.06
C GLN A 398 -16.97 9.71 16.01
N ASN A 399 -17.73 9.79 17.10
CA ASN A 399 -17.56 10.81 18.13
C ASN A 399 -16.38 10.50 19.08
N ARG A 400 -16.17 9.21 19.43
CA ARG A 400 -15.02 8.74 20.23
C ARG A 400 -13.74 8.75 19.39
N ARG A 401 -13.06 9.89 19.36
CA ARG A 401 -11.90 10.13 18.48
C ARG A 401 -10.82 10.94 19.17
N VAL A 402 -9.61 10.80 18.65
CA VAL A 402 -8.48 11.69 18.95
C VAL A 402 -8.05 12.36 17.66
N GLU A 403 -8.02 13.68 17.67
CA GLU A 403 -7.56 14.50 16.54
C GLU A 403 -6.14 14.97 16.82
N PHE A 404 -5.30 14.96 15.80
CA PHE A 404 -3.93 15.43 15.85
C PHE A 404 -3.72 16.47 14.77
N LEU A 405 -3.20 17.61 15.18
CA LEU A 405 -2.74 18.68 14.32
C LEU A 405 -1.21 18.72 14.44
N VAL A 406 -0.50 18.33 13.38
CA VAL A 406 0.96 18.40 13.31
C VAL A 406 1.36 19.54 12.37
N SER A 407 2.16 20.49 12.85
CA SER A 407 2.54 21.67 12.06
C SER A 407 3.97 22.11 12.37
N LYS A 408 4.55 22.93 11.49
CA LYS A 408 5.67 23.80 11.89
C LYS A 408 5.08 24.99 12.66
N ASN A 409 5.80 25.42 13.70
CA ASN A 409 5.42 26.58 14.49
C ASN A 409 5.91 27.88 13.87
#